data_AF-A0A8C4NB84-F1
#
_entry.id   AF-A0A8C4NB84-F1
#
_cell.length_a   1.000
_cell.length_b   1.000
_cell.length_c   1.000
_cell.angle_alpha   90.00
_cell.angle_beta   90.00
_cell.angle_gamma   90.00
#
_symmetry.space_group_name_H-M   'P 1'
#
loop_
_entity.id
_entity.type
_entity.pdbx_description
1 polymer ?
#
loop_
_entity_poly.entity_id
_entity_poly.type
_entity_poly.pdbx_seq_one_letter_code
_entity_poly.pdbx_strand_id
1 'polypeptide(L)'
;MLQGVRIWNHRGQKEEKNLTQNLILVISGGTFCHLPTLLLEGSFGDLRLTGVPGLLSHDVGQAYRLMATLNQIHRAGPPKRPPKKLGPTFGRPQLKGVVLKTMIRKPKKPNSANRKCVKVRLSNGKEAVCYVPGEGHNLQEHNIVLVQGGRTQDLPGVKLQVVRGKYDCAHVQKKK
;
A
#
# COMPACT_ATOMS: atom_id res chain seq x y z
N MET A 1 -17.78 29.40 10.03
CA MET A 1 -16.74 28.88 9.12
C MET A 1 -16.42 27.46 9.54
N LEU A 2 -17.11 26.48 8.95
CA LEU A 2 -17.05 25.08 9.37
C LEU A 2 -15.78 24.40 8.82
N GLN A 3 -15.06 23.71 9.71
CA GLN A 3 -13.90 22.90 9.39
C GLN A 3 -14.34 21.63 8.66
N GLY A 4 -13.76 21.36 7.49
CA GLY A 4 -14.02 20.15 6.72
C GLY A 4 -13.38 18.91 7.34
N VAL A 5 -14.20 17.97 7.80
CA VAL A 5 -13.77 16.64 8.27
C VAL A 5 -13.57 15.73 7.05
N ARG A 6 -12.40 15.08 6.94
CA ARG A 6 -12.07 14.16 5.83
C ARG A 6 -12.56 12.75 6.14
N ILE A 7 -13.49 12.24 5.33
CA ILE A 7 -14.00 10.87 5.42
C ILE A 7 -13.50 10.06 4.21
N TRP A 8 -13.15 8.80 4.44
CA TRP A 8 -12.70 7.85 3.41
C TRP A 8 -13.75 6.75 3.23
N ASN A 9 -14.07 6.42 1.98
CA ASN A 9 -14.94 5.29 1.62
C ASN A 9 -14.16 3.95 1.75
N HIS A 10 -14.86 2.82 1.96
CA HIS A 10 -14.32 1.44 1.98
C HIS A 10 -13.44 1.06 0.75
N ARG A 11 -13.53 1.82 -0.35
CA ARG A 11 -12.67 1.67 -1.55
C ARG A 11 -11.43 2.56 -1.58
N GLY A 12 -11.11 3.28 -0.50
CA GLY A 12 -9.87 4.05 -0.45
C GLY A 12 -9.87 5.31 -1.33
N GLN A 13 -11.03 5.92 -1.58
CA GLN A 13 -11.13 7.17 -2.35
C GLN A 13 -11.63 8.32 -1.46
N LYS A 14 -11.04 9.51 -1.66
CA LYS A 14 -11.33 10.75 -0.94
C LYS A 14 -12.55 11.41 -1.56
N GLU A 15 -13.63 11.57 -0.79
CA GLU A 15 -14.86 12.24 -1.23
C GLU A 15 -15.09 13.45 -0.31
N GLU A 16 -15.20 14.65 -0.88
CA GLU A 16 -15.56 15.88 -0.17
C GLU A 16 -17.05 16.15 -0.44
N LYS A 17 -17.90 16.01 0.59
CA LYS A 17 -19.32 16.38 0.50
C LYS A 17 -19.59 17.59 1.40
N ASN A 18 -20.15 18.63 0.80
CA ASN A 18 -20.61 19.82 1.52
C ASN A 18 -21.88 19.47 2.31
N LEU A 19 -21.83 19.68 3.62
CA LEU A 19 -22.97 19.54 4.51
C LEU A 19 -23.95 20.68 4.27
N THR A 20 -24.96 20.44 3.43
CA THR A 20 -26.20 21.22 3.43
C THR A 20 -27.38 20.26 3.53
N GLN A 21 -27.95 20.25 4.74
CA GLN A 21 -29.35 20.06 5.12
C GLN A 21 -30.21 19.00 4.39
N ASN A 22 -30.79 18.11 5.20
CA ASN A 22 -32.09 17.45 5.06
C ASN A 22 -32.50 16.99 3.64
N LEU A 23 -32.30 15.70 3.39
CA LEU A 23 -33.31 14.92 2.67
C LEU A 23 -33.20 13.44 3.04
N ILE A 24 -34.16 12.98 3.85
CA ILE A 24 -34.54 11.58 3.89
C ILE A 24 -35.15 11.27 2.53
N LEU A 25 -34.48 10.45 1.72
CA LEU A 25 -35.12 9.77 0.60
C LEU A 25 -34.60 8.33 0.52
N VAL A 26 -35.40 7.45 1.10
CA VAL A 26 -35.41 6.01 0.91
C VAL A 26 -35.89 5.74 -0.51
N ILE A 27 -35.09 5.10 -1.37
CA ILE A 27 -35.64 4.16 -2.38
C ILE A 27 -34.64 3.02 -2.69
N SER A 28 -35.18 1.81 -2.52
CA SER A 28 -34.98 0.56 -3.29
C SER A 28 -33.62 -0.12 -3.36
N GLY A 29 -33.60 -1.37 -2.86
CA GLY A 29 -32.97 -2.46 -3.60
C GLY A 29 -32.42 -3.62 -2.80
N GLY A 30 -33.28 -4.43 -2.17
CA GLY A 30 -33.17 -5.89 -2.14
C GLY A 30 -32.10 -6.55 -1.26
N THR A 31 -32.54 -7.11 -0.13
CA THR A 31 -32.61 -8.57 0.06
C THR A 31 -33.56 -8.86 1.22
N PHE A 32 -34.67 -9.50 0.86
CA PHE A 32 -35.76 -9.91 1.73
C PHE A 32 -35.32 -11.14 2.54
N CYS A 33 -35.28 -11.04 3.87
CA CYS A 33 -35.19 -12.21 4.76
C CYS A 33 -36.50 -12.26 5.53
N HIS A 34 -37.37 -13.19 5.13
CA HIS A 34 -38.67 -13.44 5.74
C HIS A 34 -38.46 -14.09 7.12
N LEU A 35 -38.88 -13.44 8.21
CA LEU A 35 -39.27 -14.14 9.43
C LEU A 35 -40.78 -14.00 9.59
N PRO A 36 -41.55 -15.09 9.71
CA PRO A 36 -42.95 -15.00 10.09
C PRO A 36 -43.07 -14.84 11.61
N THR A 37 -43.69 -13.73 12.02
CA THR A 37 -44.27 -13.57 13.35
C THR A 37 -45.58 -14.34 13.37
N LEU A 38 -45.65 -15.44 14.13
CA LEU A 38 -46.92 -16.07 14.50
C LEU A 38 -47.12 -15.93 16.01
N LEU A 39 -48.24 -15.28 16.33
CA LEU A 39 -48.97 -15.31 17.58
C LEU A 39 -49.31 -16.75 17.98
N LEU A 40 -49.12 -17.12 19.25
CA LEU A 40 -50.04 -18.04 19.92
C LEU A 40 -50.02 -17.86 21.44
N GLU A 41 -51.22 -17.65 21.97
CA GLU A 41 -51.66 -17.74 23.36
C GLU A 41 -51.30 -19.10 24.01
N GLY A 42 -51.20 -19.13 25.34
CA GLY A 42 -51.59 -20.32 26.12
C GLY A 42 -50.55 -20.98 27.03
N SER A 43 -50.80 -20.83 28.33
CA SER A 43 -50.77 -21.84 29.40
C SER A 43 -49.48 -22.59 29.80
N PHE A 44 -49.08 -22.22 31.02
CA PHE A 44 -48.53 -23.07 32.09
C PHE A 44 -49.06 -24.52 32.09
N GLY A 45 -48.17 -25.50 32.24
CA GLY A 45 -48.52 -26.84 32.72
C GLY A 45 -47.90 -28.03 31.96
N ASP A 46 -47.12 -28.81 32.70
CA ASP A 46 -46.93 -30.26 32.62
C ASP A 46 -45.87 -30.92 31.70
N LEU A 47 -44.89 -31.51 32.42
CA LEU A 47 -44.30 -32.84 32.30
C LEU A 47 -43.77 -33.32 30.92
N ARG A 48 -42.46 -33.63 30.87
CA ARG A 48 -41.93 -34.97 31.21
C ARG A 48 -40.40 -35.01 31.17
N LEU A 49 -39.83 -35.46 32.28
CA LEU A 49 -38.48 -36.00 32.36
C LEU A 49 -38.48 -37.40 31.75
N THR A 50 -37.78 -37.60 30.64
CA THR A 50 -37.19 -38.91 30.30
C THR A 50 -35.77 -38.66 29.81
N GLY A 51 -34.82 -39.20 30.55
CA GLY A 51 -33.40 -38.88 30.45
C GLY A 51 -32.73 -39.31 29.15
N VAL A 52 -31.64 -38.62 28.86
CA VAL A 52 -30.52 -39.17 28.09
C VAL A 52 -29.28 -39.04 28.99
N PRO A 53 -28.68 -40.16 29.42
CA PRO A 53 -27.50 -40.13 30.25
C PRO A 53 -26.26 -39.91 29.39
N GLY A 54 -25.29 -39.20 29.94
CA GLY A 54 -23.88 -39.35 29.58
C GLY A 54 -23.47 -38.77 28.22
N LEU A 55 -22.78 -37.63 28.26
CA LEU A 55 -21.34 -37.62 28.08
C LEU A 55 -20.86 -36.19 28.21
N LEU A 56 -20.21 -35.95 29.36
CA LEU A 56 -19.11 -35.01 29.45
C LEU A 56 -18.13 -35.35 28.32
N SER A 57 -18.19 -34.59 27.25
CA SER A 57 -17.11 -34.51 26.27
C SER A 57 -17.05 -33.06 25.89
N HIS A 58 -16.28 -32.32 26.68
CA HIS A 58 -15.64 -31.11 26.21
C HIS A 58 -15.05 -31.47 24.84
N ASP A 59 -15.55 -30.84 23.78
CA ASP A 59 -15.02 -30.98 22.43
C ASP A 59 -13.62 -30.34 22.44
N VAL A 60 -12.63 -31.09 22.94
CA VAL A 60 -11.20 -30.80 22.83
C VAL A 60 -10.71 -31.13 21.40
N GLY A 61 -11.64 -31.42 20.48
CA GLY A 61 -11.38 -31.89 19.12
C GLY A 61 -11.20 -30.78 18.08
N GLN A 62 -11.42 -29.51 18.42
CA GLN A 62 -11.27 -28.39 17.47
C GLN A 62 -9.96 -27.59 17.60
N ALA A 63 -9.08 -27.93 18.54
CA ALA A 63 -7.86 -27.16 18.80
C ALA A 63 -6.60 -27.62 18.03
N TYR A 64 -6.63 -28.74 17.29
CA TYR A 64 -5.46 -29.23 16.53
C TYR A 64 -5.48 -28.89 15.03
N ARG A 65 -6.48 -28.13 14.53
CA ARG A 65 -6.60 -27.77 13.11
C ARG A 65 -5.57 -26.73 12.59
N LEU A 66 -4.62 -26.30 13.42
CA LEU A 66 -3.54 -25.38 13.01
C LEU A 66 -2.29 -26.11 12.47
N MET A 67 -2.30 -27.44 12.41
CA MET A 67 -1.18 -28.23 11.90
C MET A 67 -1.58 -28.92 10.59
N ALA A 68 -0.81 -28.71 9.53
CA ALA A 68 -0.94 -29.48 8.30
C ALA A 68 -0.60 -30.95 8.57
N THR A 69 -1.33 -31.88 7.97
CA THR A 69 -1.08 -33.32 8.17
C THR A 69 0.27 -33.73 7.55
N LEU A 70 0.89 -34.79 8.07
CA LEU A 70 2.15 -35.33 7.52
C LEU A 70 2.02 -35.60 6.01
N ASN A 71 0.90 -36.17 5.57
CA ASN A 71 0.60 -36.42 4.15
C ASN A 71 0.48 -35.12 3.33
N GLN A 72 -0.06 -34.04 3.90
CA GLN A 72 -0.11 -32.73 3.25
C GLN A 72 1.30 -32.13 3.08
N ILE A 73 2.14 -32.23 4.10
CA ILE A 73 3.54 -31.75 4.06
C ILE A 73 4.36 -32.58 3.07
N HIS A 74 4.21 -33.92 3.10
CA HIS A 74 4.89 -34.83 2.17
C HIS A 74 4.51 -34.56 0.70
N ARG A 75 3.23 -34.27 0.42
CA ARG A 75 2.75 -33.89 -0.93
C ARG A 75 3.18 -32.48 -1.36
N ALA A 76 3.22 -31.53 -0.44
CA ALA A 76 3.59 -30.15 -0.73
C ALA A 76 5.12 -29.98 -0.92
N GLY A 77 5.91 -30.83 -0.28
CA GLY A 77 7.36 -30.72 -0.27
C GLY A 77 7.86 -29.50 0.51
N PRO A 78 9.17 -29.23 0.50
CA PRO A 78 9.72 -28.06 1.18
C PRO A 78 9.18 -26.75 0.58
N PRO A 79 8.83 -25.75 1.40
CA PRO A 79 8.27 -24.50 0.91
C PRO A 79 9.30 -23.78 0.02
N LYS A 80 8.96 -23.61 -1.25
CA LYS A 80 9.82 -22.89 -2.21
C LYS A 80 9.76 -21.40 -1.91
N ARG A 81 10.93 -20.80 -1.68
CA ARG A 81 11.03 -19.35 -1.52
C ARG A 81 10.72 -18.68 -2.87
N PRO A 82 9.87 -17.63 -2.92
CA PRO A 82 9.65 -16.90 -4.16
C PRO A 82 10.95 -16.25 -4.63
N PRO A 83 11.16 -16.10 -5.95
CA PRO A 83 12.36 -15.46 -6.48
C PRO A 83 12.44 -14.00 -6.03
N LYS A 84 13.67 -13.50 -5.84
CA LYS A 84 13.90 -12.10 -5.43
C LYS A 84 13.43 -11.15 -6.53
N LYS A 85 12.61 -10.17 -6.17
CA LYS A 85 12.13 -9.14 -7.12
C LYS A 85 13.27 -8.19 -7.47
N LEU A 86 13.35 -7.80 -8.75
CA LEU A 86 14.34 -6.83 -9.22
C LEU A 86 14.03 -5.44 -8.66
N GLY A 87 15.10 -4.73 -8.30
CA GLY A 87 15.05 -3.35 -7.83
C GLY A 87 14.78 -2.33 -8.93
N PRO A 88 14.79 -1.02 -8.59
CA PRO A 88 14.55 0.07 -9.54
C PRO A 88 15.60 0.14 -10.67
N THR A 89 16.79 -0.41 -10.42
CA THR A 89 17.90 -0.48 -11.38
C THR A 89 17.90 -1.79 -12.19
N PHE A 90 16.84 -2.60 -12.12
CA PHE A 90 16.72 -3.87 -12.86
C PHE A 90 17.87 -4.86 -12.61
N GLY A 91 18.38 -4.90 -11.37
CA GLY A 91 19.49 -5.78 -10.98
C GLY A 91 20.88 -5.28 -11.36
N ARG A 92 21.00 -4.08 -11.96
CA ARG A 92 22.29 -3.46 -12.28
C ARG A 92 22.73 -2.51 -11.16
N PRO A 93 24.03 -2.26 -10.97
CA PRO A 93 24.50 -1.29 -9.97
C PRO A 93 24.14 0.15 -10.38
N GLN A 94 24.39 0.50 -11.64
CA GLN A 94 24.22 1.84 -12.18
C GLN A 94 23.64 1.79 -13.60
N LEU A 95 22.98 2.87 -14.00
CA LEU A 95 22.40 3.05 -15.33
C LEU A 95 22.75 4.44 -15.87
N LYS A 96 23.15 4.51 -17.14
CA LYS A 96 23.22 5.78 -17.87
C LYS A 96 21.82 6.23 -18.25
N GLY A 97 21.57 7.54 -18.23
CA GLY A 97 20.33 8.13 -18.71
C GLY A 97 20.49 9.57 -19.18
N VAL A 98 19.48 10.04 -19.91
CA VAL A 98 19.38 11.42 -20.43
C VAL A 98 18.29 12.16 -19.67
N VAL A 99 18.58 13.37 -19.21
CA VAL A 99 17.62 14.22 -18.50
C VAL A 99 16.57 14.73 -19.48
N LEU A 100 15.31 14.50 -19.14
CA LEU A 100 14.15 15.01 -19.88
C LEU A 100 13.72 16.37 -19.35
N LYS A 101 13.60 16.50 -18.02
CA LYS A 101 13.25 17.77 -17.37
C LYS A 101 13.71 17.84 -15.93
N THR A 102 14.09 19.02 -15.48
CA THR A 102 14.36 19.31 -14.06
C THR A 102 13.06 19.66 -13.34
N MET A 103 12.83 19.11 -12.16
CA MET A 103 11.63 19.38 -11.37
C MET A 103 11.93 19.49 -9.88
N ILE A 104 11.11 20.25 -9.16
CA ILE A 104 11.18 20.35 -7.70
C ILE A 104 10.00 19.58 -7.12
N ARG A 105 10.27 18.67 -6.18
CA ARG A 105 9.22 17.93 -5.47
C ARG A 105 9.22 18.27 -3.99
N LYS A 106 8.03 18.42 -3.42
CA LYS A 106 7.84 18.56 -1.98
C LYS A 106 7.92 17.18 -1.31
N PRO A 107 8.57 17.07 -0.14
CA PRO A 107 8.63 15.83 0.64
C PRO A 107 7.27 15.48 1.24
N LYS A 108 7.15 14.26 1.77
CA LYS A 108 6.04 13.90 2.66
C LYS A 108 6.09 14.72 3.96
N LYS A 109 4.93 15.06 4.52
CA LYS A 109 4.81 15.54 5.92
C LYS A 109 5.45 14.46 6.83
N PRO A 110 6.27 14.78 7.85
CA PRO A 110 6.43 16.03 8.62
C PRO A 110 7.37 17.09 8.03
N ASN A 111 8.13 16.74 6.99
CA ASN A 111 9.18 17.61 6.47
C ASN A 111 8.61 18.65 5.50
N SER A 112 9.24 19.83 5.44
CA SER A 112 8.93 20.90 4.50
C SER A 112 10.22 21.41 3.85
N ALA A 113 10.44 21.05 2.58
CA ALA A 113 11.62 21.48 1.83
C ALA A 113 11.36 21.39 0.32
N ASN A 114 12.25 21.97 -0.46
CA ASN A 114 12.27 21.82 -1.92
C ASN A 114 13.34 20.81 -2.31
N ARG A 115 12.96 19.58 -2.67
CA ARG A 115 13.92 18.57 -3.12
C ARG A 115 14.11 18.67 -4.63
N LYS A 116 15.36 18.86 -5.05
CA LYS A 116 15.74 18.91 -6.47
C LYS A 116 15.72 17.51 -7.07
N CYS A 117 14.91 17.32 -8.09
CA CYS A 117 14.73 16.05 -8.78
C CYS A 117 14.85 16.25 -10.29
N VAL A 118 15.14 15.18 -11.01
CA VAL A 118 15.19 15.18 -12.47
C VAL A 118 14.39 14.00 -13.01
N LYS A 119 13.65 14.22 -14.09
CA LYS A 119 13.06 13.13 -14.87
C LYS A 119 14.12 12.69 -15.87
N VAL A 120 14.45 11.40 -15.87
CA VAL A 120 15.52 10.83 -16.69
C VAL A 120 14.96 9.68 -17.51
N ARG A 121 15.31 9.63 -18.78
CA ARG A 121 15.14 8.46 -19.64
C ARG A 121 16.35 7.56 -19.47
N LEU A 122 16.16 6.38 -18.88
CA LEU A 122 17.22 5.41 -18.67
C LEU A 122 17.58 4.75 -20.00
N SER A 123 18.81 4.21 -20.08
CA SER A 123 19.26 3.36 -21.20
C SER A 123 18.33 2.18 -21.50
N ASN A 124 17.56 1.71 -20.51
CA ASN A 124 16.54 0.67 -20.68
C ASN A 124 15.24 1.18 -21.36
N GLY A 125 15.21 2.43 -21.83
CA GLY A 125 14.04 3.07 -22.45
C GLY A 125 12.99 3.59 -21.46
N LYS A 126 13.04 3.16 -20.19
CA LYS A 126 12.09 3.58 -19.15
C LYS A 126 12.39 4.96 -18.61
N GLU A 127 11.33 5.71 -18.35
CA GLU A 127 11.41 7.01 -17.69
C GLU A 127 11.27 6.85 -16.18
N ALA A 128 12.16 7.49 -15.44
CA ALA A 128 12.14 7.47 -13.99
C ALA A 128 12.50 8.85 -13.42
N VAL A 129 12.07 9.08 -12.18
CA VAL A 129 12.43 10.29 -11.45
C VAL A 129 13.59 9.97 -10.52
N CYS A 130 14.66 10.75 -10.64
CA CYS A 130 15.88 10.60 -9.88
C CYS A 130 16.06 11.80 -8.96
N TYR A 131 16.55 11.56 -7.75
CA TYR A 131 16.94 12.61 -6.82
C TYR A 131 18.37 13.07 -7.10
N VAL A 132 18.61 14.39 -7.05
CA VAL A 132 19.95 14.96 -7.20
C VAL A 132 20.50 15.27 -5.80
N PRO A 133 21.56 14.58 -5.35
CA PRO A 133 22.15 14.82 -4.04
C PRO A 133 23.02 16.08 -4.03
N GLY A 134 23.21 16.62 -2.82
CA GLY A 134 24.02 17.82 -2.56
C GLY A 134 23.28 19.14 -2.78
N GLU A 135 24.05 20.22 -2.76
CA GLU A 135 23.55 21.59 -2.90
C GLU A 135 23.75 22.12 -4.32
N GLY A 136 22.68 22.61 -4.94
CA GLY A 136 22.70 23.20 -6.28
C GLY A 136 23.03 22.19 -7.39
N HIS A 137 22.46 22.35 -8.58
CA HIS A 137 22.85 21.56 -9.75
C HIS A 137 22.68 22.38 -11.02
N ASN A 138 23.54 22.14 -12.01
CA ASN A 138 23.50 22.77 -13.34
C ASN A 138 22.98 21.79 -14.41
N LEU A 139 22.08 20.87 -14.04
CA LEU A 139 21.52 19.95 -15.03
C LEU A 139 20.47 20.68 -15.84
N GLN A 140 20.55 20.50 -17.14
CA GLN A 140 19.59 20.99 -18.10
C GLN A 140 18.98 19.78 -18.83
N GLU A 141 18.02 20.06 -19.70
CA GLU A 141 17.48 19.04 -20.59
C GLU A 141 18.59 18.52 -21.52
N HIS A 142 18.51 17.25 -21.91
CA HIS A 142 19.51 16.53 -22.73
C HIS A 142 20.86 16.23 -22.07
N ASN A 143 21.12 16.72 -20.86
CA ASN A 143 22.31 16.32 -20.13
C ASN A 143 22.31 14.82 -19.84
N ILE A 144 23.51 14.23 -19.86
CA ILE A 144 23.77 12.83 -19.58
C ILE A 144 24.14 12.70 -18.11
N VAL A 145 23.51 11.74 -17.44
CA VAL A 145 23.73 11.46 -16.02
C VAL A 145 23.92 9.98 -15.74
N LEU A 146 24.67 9.68 -14.69
CA LEU A 146 24.80 8.34 -14.14
C LEU A 146 23.83 8.21 -12.96
N VAL A 147 23.02 7.17 -12.98
CA VAL A 147 21.99 6.93 -11.97
C VAL A 147 22.31 5.64 -11.22
N GLN A 148 22.17 5.66 -9.90
CA GLN A 148 22.32 4.51 -9.03
C GLN A 148 21.04 4.23 -8.24
N GLY A 149 20.95 3.01 -7.69
CA GLY A 149 19.89 2.66 -6.75
C GLY A 149 20.04 3.46 -5.45
N GLY A 150 18.96 4.11 -5.01
CA GLY A 150 18.97 4.88 -3.78
C GLY A 150 17.59 5.44 -3.50
N ARG A 151 16.94 4.98 -2.42
CA ARG A 151 15.62 5.47 -2.04
C ARG A 151 15.77 6.76 -1.25
N THR A 152 15.22 7.84 -1.78
CA THR A 152 15.07 9.08 -1.00
C THR A 152 13.88 8.92 -0.05
N GLN A 153 14.14 8.91 1.25
CA GLN A 153 13.16 8.57 2.29
C GLN A 153 11.98 9.55 2.34
N ASP A 154 12.23 10.80 1.98
CA ASP A 154 11.26 11.88 1.99
C ASP A 154 10.28 11.86 0.82
N LEU A 155 10.74 11.39 -0.35
CA LEU A 155 10.00 11.51 -1.60
C LEU A 155 9.33 10.19 -1.96
N PRO A 156 7.99 10.14 -2.02
CA PRO A 156 7.31 8.94 -2.47
C PRO A 156 7.65 8.66 -3.95
N GLY A 157 7.94 7.40 -4.26
CA GLY A 157 8.21 6.94 -5.63
C GLY A 157 9.61 7.26 -6.19
N VAL A 158 10.46 8.01 -5.47
CA VAL A 158 11.83 8.31 -5.91
C VAL A 158 12.81 7.29 -5.34
N LYS A 159 13.14 6.28 -6.15
CA LYS A 159 13.99 5.14 -5.78
C LYS A 159 15.38 5.16 -6.42
N LEU A 160 15.66 6.22 -7.19
CA LEU A 160 16.90 6.39 -7.94
C LEU A 160 17.57 7.71 -7.53
N GLN A 161 18.89 7.67 -7.47
CA GLN A 161 19.72 8.83 -7.15
C GLN A 161 20.76 9.04 -8.24
N VAL A 162 21.04 10.31 -8.53
CA VAL A 162 22.09 10.68 -9.48
C VAL A 162 23.45 10.63 -8.78
N VAL A 163 24.45 10.06 -9.45
CA VAL A 163 25.83 10.03 -8.98
C VAL A 163 26.50 11.36 -9.29
N ARG A 164 27.14 11.97 -8.29
CA ARG A 164 27.94 13.20 -8.47
C ARG A 164 29.35 12.87 -8.94
N GLY A 165 29.95 13.77 -9.70
CA GLY A 165 31.31 13.63 -10.23
C GLY A 165 31.41 12.79 -11.50
N LYS A 166 30.30 12.57 -12.22
CA LYS A 166 30.28 11.77 -13.45
C LYS A 166 29.35 12.37 -14.51
N TYR A 167 29.80 12.33 -15.77
CA TYR A 167 29.15 12.99 -16.92
C TYR A 167 28.91 14.47 -16.62
N ASP A 168 27.71 15.00 -16.87
CA ASP A 168 27.40 16.42 -16.70
C ASP A 168 27.09 16.79 -15.23
N CYS A 169 27.10 15.81 -14.32
CA CYS A 169 26.99 16.06 -12.88
C CYS A 169 28.36 16.38 -12.26
N ALA A 170 28.73 17.65 -12.27
CA ALA A 170 29.92 18.13 -11.57
C ALA A 170 29.85 17.94 -10.03
N HIS A 171 31.03 17.92 -9.40
CA HIS A 171 31.19 17.92 -7.94
C HIS A 171 30.56 19.17 -7.30
N VAL A 172 30.16 19.05 -6.04
CA VAL A 172 29.60 20.17 -5.27
C VAL A 172 30.73 21.16 -4.95
N GLN A 173 30.51 22.43 -5.25
CA GLN A 173 31.47 23.49 -4.95
C GLN A 173 31.44 23.80 -3.46
N LYS A 174 32.60 23.82 -2.81
CA LYS A 174 32.71 24.19 -1.40
C LYS A 174 32.57 25.70 -1.27
N LYS A 175 31.52 26.16 -0.59
CA LYS A 175 31.42 27.56 -0.17
C LYS A 175 32.16 27.70 1.17
N LYS A 176 33.03 28.70 1.26
CA LYS A 176 33.77 29.04 2.48
C LYS A 176 32.86 29.79 3.45
#